data_AF-A0A9E4AY05-F1
#
_entry.id   AF-A0A9E4AY05-F1
#
_cell.length_a   1.000
_cell.length_b   1.000
_cell.length_c   1.000
_cell.angle_alpha   90.00
_cell.angle_beta   90.00
_cell.angle_gamma   90.00
#
_symmetry.space_group_name_H-M   'P 1'
#
loop_
_entity.id
_entity.type
_entity.pdbx_description
1 polymer ?
#
loop_
_entity_poly.entity_id
_entity_poly.type
_entity_poly.pdbx_seq_one_letter_code
_entity_poly.pdbx_strand_id
1 'polypeptide(L)'
;MIDDMPMEASKSPSSGAGTVGYPDGPANLAQVHDLFKGALAGEPRLKMLRGFKLDFSGNSDFHKVYFSARCDCGTAALLSVEVDRAKSLLQVEEALPELTDHLKGKVGQFQAMSCEMHSMMRTGNREAKPGMGAGG
;
A
#
# COMPACT_ATOMS: atom_id res chain seq x y z
N MET A 1 -47.80 -32.50 -44.68
CA MET A 1 -46.44 -31.97 -44.91
C MET A 1 -45.96 -31.48 -43.56
N ILE A 2 -44.95 -32.16 -43.05
CA ILE A 2 -44.39 -32.11 -41.69
C ILE A 2 -43.05 -31.35 -41.81
N ASP A 3 -42.48 -30.96 -40.66
CA ASP A 3 -41.26 -30.16 -40.38
C ASP A 3 -41.56 -28.67 -40.16
N ASP A 4 -41.71 -28.14 -38.94
CA ASP A 4 -41.07 -28.37 -37.63
C ASP A 4 -39.62 -27.83 -37.51
N MET A 5 -39.55 -26.69 -36.81
CA MET A 5 -38.46 -26.06 -36.04
C MET A 5 -37.09 -25.73 -36.69
N PRO A 6 -36.67 -24.44 -36.65
CA PRO A 6 -35.25 -24.08 -36.72
C PRO A 6 -34.59 -24.19 -35.33
N MET A 7 -33.52 -24.97 -35.26
CA MET A 7 -32.59 -25.04 -34.13
C MET A 7 -31.29 -24.25 -34.42
N GLU A 8 -30.89 -23.48 -33.39
CA GLU A 8 -29.50 -23.18 -33.00
C GLU A 8 -28.67 -22.21 -33.86
N ALA A 9 -28.42 -21.01 -33.30
CA ALA A 9 -27.05 -20.52 -33.08
C ALA A 9 -27.09 -19.34 -32.10
N SER A 10 -26.99 -19.67 -30.81
CA SER A 10 -26.68 -18.70 -29.74
C SER A 10 -25.31 -18.09 -30.01
N LYS A 11 -25.28 -16.95 -30.70
CA LYS A 11 -24.07 -16.17 -30.87
C LYS A 11 -23.76 -15.51 -29.52
N SER A 12 -22.71 -16.01 -28.87
CA SER A 12 -22.18 -15.50 -27.61
C SER A 12 -22.12 -13.97 -27.61
N PRO A 13 -22.55 -13.29 -26.54
CA PRO A 13 -22.23 -11.87 -26.40
C PRO A 13 -20.72 -11.75 -26.21
N SER A 14 -20.13 -10.89 -27.05
CA SER A 14 -18.78 -10.38 -26.90
C SER A 14 -18.61 -9.78 -25.50
N SER A 15 -17.92 -10.48 -24.62
CA SER A 15 -17.24 -9.84 -23.49
C SER A 15 -15.93 -9.28 -24.02
N GLY A 16 -16.03 -8.15 -24.72
CA GLY A 16 -14.89 -7.26 -24.88
C GLY A 16 -14.52 -6.78 -23.49
N ALA A 17 -13.58 -7.49 -22.85
CA ALA A 17 -12.85 -6.95 -21.72
C ALA A 17 -12.15 -5.70 -22.25
N GLY A 18 -12.72 -4.54 -21.95
CA GLY A 18 -12.07 -3.26 -22.13
C GLY A 18 -10.84 -3.27 -21.24
N THR A 19 -9.73 -3.77 -21.77
CA THR A 19 -8.42 -3.47 -21.24
C THR A 19 -8.29 -1.98 -21.42
N VAL A 20 -8.41 -1.23 -20.32
CA VAL A 20 -7.91 0.13 -20.24
C VAL A 20 -6.44 0.00 -20.58
N GLY A 21 -6.12 0.25 -21.85
CA GLY A 21 -4.78 0.16 -22.39
C GLY A 21 -3.96 1.25 -21.74
N TYR A 22 -3.34 0.92 -20.61
CA TYR A 22 -2.31 1.76 -20.05
C TYR A 22 -1.15 1.78 -21.05
N PRO A 23 -0.61 2.97 -21.39
CA PRO A 23 0.51 3.06 -22.31
C PRO A 23 1.64 2.16 -21.81
N ASP A 24 2.25 1.43 -22.74
CA ASP A 24 3.41 0.54 -22.51
C ASP A 24 4.61 1.38 -22.07
N GLY A 25 4.64 1.72 -20.78
CA GLY A 25 5.56 2.68 -20.22
C GLY A 25 5.59 2.63 -18.71
N PRO A 26 6.59 3.31 -18.10
CA PRO A 26 6.72 3.35 -16.66
C PRO A 26 5.46 3.94 -16.01
N ALA A 27 5.01 3.31 -14.93
CA ALA A 27 3.88 3.80 -14.15
C ALA A 27 4.24 5.17 -13.58
N ASN A 28 3.38 6.17 -13.78
CA ASN A 28 3.56 7.46 -13.13
C ASN A 28 3.01 7.45 -11.69
N LEU A 29 3.44 8.40 -10.87
CA LEU A 29 3.04 8.49 -9.46
C LEU A 29 1.51 8.54 -9.26
N ALA A 30 0.77 9.23 -10.13
CA ALA A 30 -0.68 9.35 -10.00
C ALA A 30 -1.37 7.99 -10.20
N GLN A 31 -0.92 7.22 -11.20
CA GLN A 31 -1.43 5.87 -11.45
C GLN A 31 -1.12 4.94 -10.27
N VAL A 32 0.11 4.99 -9.75
CA VAL A 32 0.50 4.22 -8.56
C VAL A 32 -0.40 4.60 -7.36
N HIS A 33 -0.64 5.89 -7.14
CA HIS A 33 -1.55 6.36 -6.08
C HIS A 33 -2.98 5.82 -6.24
N ASP A 34 -3.52 5.82 -7.46
CA ASP A 34 -4.88 5.34 -7.71
C ASP A 34 -5.00 3.82 -7.52
N LEU A 35 -3.98 3.04 -7.91
CA LEU A 35 -3.92 1.60 -7.61
C LEU A 35 -3.98 1.34 -6.10
N PHE A 36 -3.10 1.97 -5.32
CA PHE A 36 -3.12 1.81 -3.86
C PHE A 36 -4.42 2.32 -3.22
N LYS A 37 -5.05 3.34 -3.81
CA LYS A 37 -6.32 3.89 -3.32
C LYS A 37 -7.44 2.87 -3.50
N GLY A 38 -7.50 2.24 -4.67
CA GLY A 38 -8.47 1.18 -4.94
C GLY A 38 -8.28 -0.01 -4.01
N ALA A 39 -7.04 -0.51 -3.91
CA ALA A 39 -6.75 -1.72 -3.14
C ALA A 39 -6.91 -1.55 -1.61
N LEU A 40 -6.78 -0.33 -1.08
CA LEU A 40 -6.90 -0.04 0.36
C LEU A 40 -8.19 0.69 0.75
N ALA A 41 -9.15 0.85 -0.17
CA ALA A 41 -10.39 1.59 0.09
C ALA A 41 -11.19 1.06 1.30
N GLY A 42 -11.05 -0.24 1.62
CA GLY A 42 -11.72 -0.89 2.74
C GLY A 42 -10.90 -1.00 4.03
N GLU A 43 -9.71 -0.37 4.12
CA GLU A 43 -8.81 -0.52 5.27
C GLU A 43 -8.78 0.77 6.12
N PRO A 44 -9.73 0.94 7.08
CA PRO A 44 -9.90 2.20 7.82
C PRO A 44 -8.72 2.55 8.72
N ARG A 45 -7.88 1.55 9.05
CA ARG A 45 -6.69 1.71 9.90
C ARG A 45 -5.53 2.38 9.17
N LEU A 46 -5.58 2.39 7.84
CA LEU A 46 -4.57 2.99 6.97
C LEU A 46 -5.15 4.20 6.24
N LYS A 47 -4.53 5.36 6.46
CA LYS A 47 -4.85 6.57 5.69
C LYS A 47 -3.70 6.88 4.75
N MET A 48 -3.97 6.86 3.45
CA MET A 48 -3.00 7.35 2.46
C MET A 48 -2.82 8.86 2.58
N LEU A 49 -1.57 9.32 2.57
CA LEU A 49 -1.19 10.73 2.65
C LEU A 49 -0.89 11.26 1.25
N ARG A 50 -1.75 12.14 0.72
CA ARG A 50 -1.52 12.81 -0.57
C ARG A 50 -0.66 14.06 -0.38
N GLY A 51 0.29 14.27 -1.29
CA GLY A 51 1.17 15.46 -1.28
C GLY A 51 2.20 15.47 -0.14
N PHE A 52 2.28 14.40 0.65
CA PHE A 52 3.26 14.27 1.71
C PHE A 52 4.60 13.88 1.11
N LYS A 53 5.61 14.73 1.31
CA LYS A 53 7.00 14.50 0.91
C LYS A 53 7.86 14.51 2.17
N LEU A 54 8.49 13.38 2.45
CA LEU A 54 9.61 13.32 3.38
C LEU A 54 10.89 13.28 2.54
N ASP A 55 11.64 14.38 2.49
CA ASP A 55 12.94 14.50 1.82
C ASP A 55 14.07 13.75 2.55
N PHE A 56 13.79 12.54 3.06
CA PHE A 56 14.78 11.72 3.76
C PHE A 56 15.56 10.76 2.85
N SER A 57 15.16 10.60 1.59
CA SER A 57 15.95 9.83 0.63
C SER A 57 16.42 10.73 -0.50
N GLY A 58 17.72 10.81 -0.69
CA GLY A 58 18.31 11.31 -1.94
C GLY A 58 18.06 10.43 -3.17
N ASN A 59 17.23 9.39 -3.07
CA ASN A 59 16.93 8.45 -4.15
C ASN A 59 15.74 8.94 -4.97
N SER A 60 16.01 9.62 -6.08
CA SER A 60 14.98 10.12 -7.00
C SER A 60 14.30 9.03 -7.82
N ASP A 61 14.85 7.81 -7.83
CA ASP A 61 14.47 6.73 -8.75
C ASP A 61 13.18 5.99 -8.37
N PHE A 62 12.54 6.38 -7.27
CA PHE A 62 11.32 5.75 -6.78
C PHE A 62 10.13 6.72 -6.75
N HIS A 63 8.95 6.17 -7.03
CA HIS A 63 7.66 6.72 -6.65
C HIS A 63 7.36 6.29 -5.20
N LYS A 64 7.18 7.27 -4.32
CA LYS A 64 6.89 7.02 -2.90
C LYS A 64 5.43 7.30 -2.60
N VAL A 65 4.76 6.30 -2.04
CA VAL A 65 3.39 6.44 -1.53
C VAL A 65 3.45 6.33 -0.02
N TYR A 66 2.92 7.33 0.68
CA TYR A 66 2.95 7.39 2.13
C TYR A 66 1.59 7.06 2.73
N PHE A 67 1.62 6.39 3.88
CA PHE A 67 0.46 6.00 4.64
C PHE A 67 0.68 6.30 6.12
N SER A 68 -0.39 6.66 6.82
CA SER A 68 -0.39 6.80 8.27
C SER A 68 -1.34 5.79 8.91
N ALA A 69 -0.89 5.19 10.01
CA ALA A 69 -1.75 4.51 10.96
C ALA A 69 -1.74 5.28 12.29
N ARG A 70 -2.87 5.31 12.99
CA ARG A 70 -3.01 6.03 14.27
C ARG A 70 -3.44 5.08 15.38
N CYS A 71 -2.96 5.37 16.58
CA CYS A 71 -3.49 4.82 17.83
C CYS A 71 -4.28 5.92 18.55
N ASP A 72 -5.26 5.53 19.36
CA ASP A 72 -6.09 6.43 20.15
C ASP A 72 -5.30 7.22 21.21
N CYS A 73 -4.10 6.73 21.60
CA CYS A 73 -3.17 7.48 22.44
C CYS A 73 -2.53 8.70 21.75
N GLY A 74 -2.84 8.94 20.47
CA GLY A 74 -2.32 10.05 19.67
C GLY A 74 -1.00 9.76 18.96
N THR A 75 -0.41 8.57 19.15
CA THR A 75 0.79 8.15 18.40
C THR A 75 0.39 7.71 17.00
N ALA A 76 1.18 8.12 16.00
CA ALA A 76 0.98 7.76 14.61
C ALA A 76 2.24 7.09 14.04
N ALA A 77 2.05 6.02 13.29
CA ALA A 77 3.08 5.41 12.47
C ALA A 77 2.99 5.98 11.05
N LEU A 78 4.16 6.25 10.46
CA LEU A 78 4.30 6.59 9.05
C LEU A 78 4.89 5.37 8.32
N LEU A 79 4.21 4.92 7.28
CA LEU A 79 4.66 3.86 6.39
C LEU A 79 4.86 4.42 4.99
N SER A 80 5.81 3.87 4.24
CA SER A 80 6.01 4.19 2.83
C SER A 80 6.13 2.93 2.00
N VAL A 81 5.54 2.95 0.81
CA VAL A 81 5.85 2.02 -0.27
C VAL A 81 6.65 2.76 -1.32
N GLU A 82 7.73 2.14 -1.77
CA GLU A 82 8.62 2.65 -2.78
C GLU A 82 8.49 1.78 -4.02
N VAL A 83 8.11 2.40 -5.13
CA VAL A 83 7.94 1.73 -6.43
C VAL A 83 9.00 2.29 -7.36
N ASP A 84 9.84 1.41 -7.90
CA ASP A 84 10.87 1.81 -8.86
C ASP A 84 10.21 2.45 -10.09
N ARG A 85 10.71 3.61 -10.53
CA ARG A 85 10.16 4.37 -11.67
C ARG A 85 10.27 3.65 -13.00
N ALA A 86 11.11 2.62 -13.12
CA ALA A 86 11.19 1.80 -14.31
C ALA A 86 10.07 0.74 -14.40
N LYS A 87 9.31 0.51 -13.31
CA LYS A 87 8.23 -0.49 -13.30
C LYS A 87 7.03 -0.02 -14.10
N SER A 88 6.49 -0.91 -14.93
CA SER A 88 5.24 -0.66 -15.65
C SER A 88 4.05 -0.75 -14.71
N LEU A 89 2.90 -0.19 -15.10
CA LEU A 89 1.72 -0.22 -14.25
C LEU A 89 1.23 -1.64 -13.98
N LEU A 90 1.30 -2.52 -14.98
CA LEU A 90 0.94 -3.94 -14.84
C LEU A 90 1.80 -4.62 -13.77
N GLN A 91 3.12 -4.39 -13.77
CA GLN A 91 4.01 -4.96 -12.75
C GLN A 91 3.68 -4.47 -11.34
N VAL A 92 3.26 -3.21 -11.21
CA VAL A 92 2.81 -2.66 -9.93
C VAL A 92 1.49 -3.29 -9.49
N GLU A 93 0.56 -3.49 -10.42
CA GLU A 93 -0.72 -4.14 -10.18
C GLU A 93 -0.56 -5.62 -9.76
N GLU A 94 0.34 -6.36 -10.41
CA GLU A 94 0.66 -7.75 -10.06
C GLU A 94 1.27 -7.86 -8.65
N ALA A 95 2.11 -6.92 -8.24
CA ALA A 95 2.70 -6.88 -6.91
C ALA A 95 1.77 -6.29 -5.84
N LEU A 96 0.68 -5.65 -6.24
CA LEU A 96 -0.20 -4.88 -5.35
C LEU A 96 -0.79 -5.71 -4.20
N PRO A 97 -1.27 -6.96 -4.39
CA PRO A 97 -1.82 -7.76 -3.30
C PRO A 97 -0.80 -7.98 -2.19
N GLU A 98 0.40 -8.46 -2.53
CA GLU A 98 1.48 -8.71 -1.57
C GLU A 98 1.89 -7.42 -0.83
N LEU A 99 2.04 -6.31 -1.57
CA LEU A 99 2.39 -5.02 -0.98
C LEU A 99 1.32 -4.53 0.00
N THR A 100 0.04 -4.70 -0.33
CA THR A 100 -1.05 -4.33 0.56
C THR A 100 -1.15 -5.22 1.79
N ASP A 101 -0.90 -6.52 1.66
CA ASP A 101 -0.90 -7.44 2.80
C ASP A 101 0.26 -7.15 3.75
N HIS A 102 1.45 -6.85 3.23
CA HIS A 102 2.57 -6.39 4.04
C HIS A 102 2.26 -5.07 4.78
N LEU A 103 1.61 -4.11 4.11
CA LEU A 103 1.17 -2.87 4.76
C LEU A 103 0.18 -3.14 5.89
N LYS A 104 -0.86 -3.95 5.65
CA LYS A 104 -1.85 -4.34 6.66
C LYS A 104 -1.19 -5.06 7.83
N GLY A 105 -0.26 -5.97 7.56
CA GLY A 105 0.51 -6.68 8.58
C GLY A 105 1.32 -5.74 9.47
N LYS A 106 2.01 -4.75 8.89
CA LYS A 106 2.75 -3.73 9.65
C LYS A 106 1.83 -2.86 10.49
N VAL A 107 0.66 -2.49 9.97
CA VAL A 107 -0.34 -1.72 10.72
C VAL A 107 -0.94 -2.53 11.86
N GLY A 108 -1.24 -3.81 11.63
CA GLY A 108 -1.70 -4.72 12.67
C GLY A 108 -0.68 -4.85 13.79
N GLN A 109 0.60 -5.03 13.46
CA GLN A 109 1.68 -5.07 14.44
C GLN A 109 1.80 -3.76 15.23
N PHE A 110 1.75 -2.60 14.54
CA PHE A 110 1.76 -1.31 15.21
C PHE A 110 0.60 -1.16 16.19
N GLN A 111 -0.62 -1.53 15.81
CA GLN A 111 -1.80 -1.40 16.66
C GLN A 111 -1.85 -2.42 17.80
N ALA A 112 -1.20 -3.57 17.64
CA ALA A 112 -1.09 -4.58 18.70
C ALA A 112 -0.15 -4.15 19.83
N MET A 113 0.69 -3.14 19.62
CA MET A 113 1.52 -2.56 20.68
C MET A 113 0.65 -1.78 21.69
N SER A 114 1.07 -1.80 22.95
CA SER A 114 0.41 -1.01 24.00
C SER A 114 0.66 0.49 23.82
N CYS A 115 -0.23 1.32 24.37
CA CYS A 115 -0.03 2.77 24.42
C CYS A 115 1.27 3.17 25.13
N GLU A 116 1.73 2.36 26.09
CA GLU A 116 3.03 2.55 26.74
C GLU A 116 4.18 2.37 25.74
N MET A 117 4.15 1.29 24.95
CA MET A 117 5.14 1.06 23.88
C MET A 117 5.13 2.18 22.84
N HIS A 118 3.95 2.63 22.42
CA HIS A 118 3.83 3.78 21.52
C HIS A 118 4.44 5.05 22.12
N SER A 119 4.20 5.31 23.40
CA SER A 119 4.78 6.45 24.09
C SER A 119 6.31 6.40 24.08
N MET A 120 6.91 5.24 24.38
CA MET A 120 8.36 5.03 24.35
C MET A 120 8.97 5.28 22.96
N MET A 121 8.30 4.86 21.89
CA MET A 121 8.74 5.11 20.51
C MET A 121 8.67 6.61 20.16
N ARG A 122 7.60 7.29 20.60
CA ARG A 122 7.39 8.71 20.31
C ARG A 122 8.38 9.61 21.05
N THR A 123 8.69 9.30 22.30
CA THR A 123 9.65 10.08 23.11
C THR A 123 11.10 9.71 22.80
N GLY A 124 11.33 8.69 21.97
CA GLY A 124 12.66 8.29 21.50
C GLY A 124 13.57 7.94 22.66
N ASN A 125 13.10 7.07 23.56
CA ASN A 125 13.64 6.94 24.90
C ASN A 125 15.19 6.94 24.94
N ARG A 126 15.77 8.03 25.43
CA ARG A 126 17.19 8.21 25.73
C ARG A 126 17.56 7.58 27.08
N GLU A 127 16.93 6.47 27.46
CA GLU A 127 17.41 5.67 28.59
C GLU A 127 18.57 4.78 28.14
N ALA A 128 19.69 5.41 27.78
CA ALA A 128 20.97 4.87 28.18
C ALA A 128 20.97 4.92 29.72
N LYS A 129 20.82 3.76 30.37
CA LYS A 129 20.88 3.64 31.83
C LYS A 129 22.04 4.47 32.41
N PRO A 130 21.81 5.35 33.40
CA PRO A 130 22.89 5.82 34.25
C PRO A 130 23.15 4.76 35.34
N GLY A 131 24.28 4.04 35.22
CA GLY A 131 24.96 3.47 36.37
C GLY A 131 25.03 1.94 36.52
N MET A 132 26.16 1.52 37.09
CA MET A 132 26.63 0.21 37.57
C MET A 132 27.23 -0.77 36.53
N GLY A 133 28.49 -1.21 36.65
CA GLY A 133 29.30 -1.36 37.86
C GLY A 133 30.81 -1.19 37.66
N ALA A 134 31.43 -0.64 38.70
CA ALA A 134 32.84 -0.81 39.03
C ALA A 134 33.05 -2.19 39.68
N GLY A 135 34.24 -2.77 39.49
CA GLY A 135 34.76 -3.95 40.22
C GLY A 135 35.07 -5.13 39.29
N GLY A 136 36.30 -5.62 39.18
CA GLY A 136 37.54 -5.28 39.89
C GLY A 136 38.77 -5.83 39.17
#